data_AF-A0A818CS65-F1
#
_entry.id   AF-A0A818CS65-F1
#
_cell.length_a   1.000
_cell.length_b   1.000
_cell.length_c   1.000
_cell.angle_alpha   90.00
_cell.angle_beta   90.00
_cell.angle_gamma   90.00
#
_symmetry.space_group_name_H-M   'P 1'
#
loop_
_entity.id
_entity.type
_entity.pdbx_description
1 polymer ?
#
loop_
_entity_poly.entity_id
_entity_poly.type
_entity_poly.pdbx_seq_one_letter_code
_entity_poly.pdbx_strand_id
1 'polypeptide(L)'
;MACLGCPDFFYCSSHHKEHRVNIPANATWAQLGVTIAGGHGCGDATNQLYHLRGLFVDDDKTVFIADNENHRIIKWKSDDTTSGQVVAGGNGRGNGLHQLDRPTDVLIDKETDSLIICD
;
A
#
# COMPACT_ATOMS: atom_id res chain seq x y z
N MET A 1 -1.14 -22.08 12.60
CA MET A 1 -2.20 -23.09 12.74
C MET A 1 -3.44 -22.49 12.12
N ALA A 2 -3.86 -22.99 10.95
CA ALA A 2 -4.97 -22.44 10.18
C ALA A 2 -6.31 -22.85 10.81
N CYS A 3 -7.18 -21.88 11.07
CA CYS A 3 -8.59 -22.16 11.35
C CYS A 3 -9.41 -21.90 10.09
N LEU A 4 -10.19 -22.91 9.74
CA LEU A 4 -11.22 -22.90 8.71
C LEU A 4 -12.45 -22.16 9.25
N GLY A 5 -13.07 -21.32 8.43
CA GLY A 5 -14.47 -20.90 8.59
C GLY A 5 -14.75 -19.68 9.47
N CYS A 6 -14.41 -18.47 9.01
CA CYS A 6 -15.17 -17.23 9.23
C CYS A 6 -14.74 -16.19 8.17
N PRO A 7 -15.65 -15.35 7.64
CA PRO A 7 -15.29 -14.37 6.61
C PRO A 7 -14.72 -13.12 7.28
N ASP A 8 -13.46 -13.19 7.71
CA ASP A 8 -12.91 -12.15 8.57
C ASP A 8 -12.16 -11.08 7.76
N PHE A 9 -12.88 -9.98 7.55
CA PHE A 9 -12.48 -8.58 7.58
C PHE A 9 -10.97 -8.27 7.41
N PHE A 10 -10.63 -7.54 6.35
CA PHE A 10 -9.41 -6.74 6.31
C PHE A 10 -9.62 -5.48 7.16
N TYR A 11 -8.88 -5.36 8.26
CA TYR A 11 -8.79 -4.14 9.05
C TYR A 11 -7.67 -3.25 8.48
N CYS A 12 -7.99 -2.02 8.07
CA CYS A 12 -7.04 -0.92 7.96
C CYS A 12 -7.34 0.04 9.11
N SER A 13 -6.38 0.24 10.01
CA SER A 13 -6.56 1.11 11.17
C SER A 13 -6.19 2.54 10.81
N SER A 14 -7.15 3.47 10.85
CA SER A 14 -7.15 4.61 11.77
C SER A 14 -8.06 5.76 11.28
N HIS A 15 -9.14 5.95 12.06
CA HIS A 15 -9.91 7.17 12.34
C HIS A 15 -10.83 7.83 11.28
N HIS A 16 -12.14 7.64 11.56
CA HIS A 16 -13.28 8.56 11.38
C HIS A 16 -14.33 8.37 10.27
N LYS A 17 -14.26 7.35 9.41
CA LYS A 17 -15.47 6.80 8.76
C LYS A 17 -15.33 5.29 8.65
N GLU A 18 -16.23 4.54 9.28
CA GLU A 18 -16.39 3.11 8.99
C GLU A 18 -16.91 2.97 7.55
N HIS A 19 -16.02 2.92 6.55
CA HIS A 19 -16.41 2.44 5.23
C HIS A 19 -16.57 0.92 5.30
N ARG A 20 -17.74 0.49 5.78
CA ARG A 20 -18.16 -0.91 5.64
C ARG A 20 -18.41 -1.17 4.16
N VAL A 21 -17.48 -1.87 3.52
CA VAL A 21 -17.69 -2.37 2.16
C VAL A 21 -18.73 -3.48 2.25
N ASN A 22 -19.96 -3.22 1.78
CA ASN A 22 -20.95 -4.26 1.57
C ASN A 22 -20.51 -5.11 0.37
N ILE A 23 -19.87 -6.25 0.63
CA ILE A 23 -19.52 -7.20 -0.43
C ILE A 23 -20.81 -7.93 -0.84
N PRO A 24 -21.27 -7.80 -2.10
CA PRO A 24 -22.43 -8.55 -2.58
C PRO A 24 -22.19 -10.06 -2.44
N ALA A 25 -23.21 -10.81 -2.04
CA ALA A 25 -23.12 -12.28 -1.90
C ALA A 25 -22.76 -13.01 -3.22
N ASN A 26 -22.83 -12.31 -4.36
CA ASN A 26 -22.46 -12.78 -5.69
C ASN A 26 -21.23 -12.09 -6.28
N ALA A 27 -20.38 -11.47 -5.45
CA ALA A 27 -19.13 -10.87 -5.90
C ALA A 27 -18.23 -11.95 -6.53
N THR A 28 -18.24 -12.05 -7.86
CA THR A 28 -17.29 -12.85 -8.62
C THR A 28 -16.02 -12.03 -8.75
N TRP A 29 -15.05 -12.28 -7.88
CA TRP A 29 -13.69 -11.77 -8.06
C TRP A 29 -13.21 -12.23 -9.43
N ALA A 30 -12.76 -11.31 -10.29
CA ALA A 30 -12.23 -11.67 -11.59
C ALA A 30 -11.15 -12.75 -11.40
N GLN A 31 -11.31 -13.88 -12.06
CA GLN A 31 -10.65 -15.15 -11.73
C GLN A 31 -9.12 -15.16 -12.01
N LEU A 32 -8.55 -14.02 -12.37
CA LEU A 32 -7.13 -13.83 -12.65
C LEU A 32 -6.65 -12.55 -11.94
N GLY A 33 -5.81 -12.74 -10.90
CA GLY A 33 -5.10 -11.63 -10.27
C GLY A 33 -4.05 -11.05 -11.21
N VAL A 34 -3.86 -9.74 -11.16
CA VAL A 34 -2.83 -9.02 -11.94
C VAL A 34 -1.83 -8.42 -10.97
N THR A 35 -0.54 -8.55 -11.28
CA THR A 35 0.52 -7.87 -10.53
C THR A 35 0.54 -6.39 -10.94
N ILE A 36 0.22 -5.51 -9.99
CA ILE A 36 0.27 -4.06 -10.22
C ILE A 36 1.60 -3.46 -9.74
N ALA A 37 2.21 -4.03 -8.70
CA ALA A 37 3.45 -3.53 -8.11
C ALA A 37 4.42 -4.66 -7.76
N GLY A 38 5.71 -4.41 -7.99
CA GLY A 38 6.78 -5.39 -7.76
C GLY A 38 6.86 -6.46 -8.87
N GLY A 39 7.15 -7.71 -8.50
CA GLY A 39 7.27 -8.83 -9.45
C GLY A 39 8.67 -9.01 -10.07
N HIS A 40 9.64 -8.14 -9.73
CA HIS A 40 11.01 -8.18 -10.25
C HIS A 40 12.05 -8.61 -9.20
N GLY A 41 11.63 -9.42 -8.23
CA GLY A 41 12.45 -9.81 -7.07
C GLY A 41 12.42 -8.78 -5.94
N CYS A 42 13.06 -9.12 -4.82
CA CYS A 42 13.26 -8.20 -3.71
C CYS A 42 14.44 -7.27 -3.96
N GLY A 43 14.30 -6.01 -3.56
CA GLY A 43 15.33 -4.99 -3.72
C GLY A 43 14.78 -3.58 -3.59
N ASP A 44 15.64 -2.60 -3.84
CA ASP A 44 15.38 -1.17 -3.69
C ASP A 44 15.19 -0.43 -5.03
N ALA A 45 15.29 -1.13 -6.16
CA ALA A 45 14.96 -0.54 -7.45
C ALA A 45 13.48 -0.10 -7.49
N THR A 46 13.13 0.83 -8.39
CA THR A 46 11.77 1.38 -8.49
C THR A 46 10.73 0.36 -8.93
N ASN A 47 11.14 -0.75 -9.54
CA ASN A 47 10.29 -1.88 -9.91
C ASN A 47 10.36 -3.04 -8.90
N GLN A 48 11.05 -2.87 -7.78
CA GLN A 48 11.21 -3.86 -6.71
C GLN A 48 10.62 -3.35 -5.39
N LEU A 49 10.30 -4.28 -4.51
CA LEU A 49 9.78 -4.01 -3.17
C LEU A 49 10.49 -4.90 -2.16
N TYR A 50 10.60 -4.46 -0.91
CA TYR A 50 11.23 -5.22 0.15
C TYR A 50 10.49 -5.11 1.49
N HIS A 51 9.87 -6.23 1.88
CA HIS A 51 9.10 -6.36 3.13
C HIS A 51 7.97 -5.33 3.31
N LEU A 52 7.21 -5.03 2.25
CA LEU A 52 6.05 -4.13 2.34
C LEU A 52 5.08 -4.51 3.47
N ARG A 53 4.50 -3.51 4.13
CA ARG A 53 3.62 -3.71 5.31
C ARG A 53 2.19 -3.24 5.08
N GLY A 54 2.02 -2.05 4.53
CA GLY A 54 0.72 -1.42 4.29
C GLY A 54 0.61 -0.90 2.86
N LEU A 55 -0.63 -0.80 2.38
CA LEU A 55 -0.94 -0.19 1.09
C LEU A 55 -2.30 0.51 1.13
N PHE A 56 -2.44 1.52 0.28
CA PHE A 56 -3.68 2.22 0.04
C PHE A 56 -3.94 2.32 -1.46
N VAL A 57 -5.19 2.17 -1.88
CA VAL A 57 -5.61 2.33 -3.27
C VAL A 57 -6.58 3.50 -3.35
N ASP A 58 -6.23 4.48 -4.15
CA ASP A 58 -7.07 5.64 -4.44
C ASP A 58 -8.10 5.34 -5.56
N ASP A 59 -9.11 6.18 -5.71
CA ASP A 59 -10.18 6.10 -6.70
C ASP A 59 -9.63 6.16 -8.14
N ASP A 60 -8.50 6.84 -8.34
CA ASP A 60 -7.73 6.86 -9.59
C ASP A 60 -6.94 5.57 -9.85
N LYS A 61 -7.14 4.53 -9.04
CA LYS A 61 -6.42 3.25 -9.09
C LYS A 61 -4.90 3.42 -8.97
N THR A 62 -4.49 4.45 -8.23
CA THR A 62 -3.10 4.61 -7.79
C THR A 62 -2.93 3.84 -6.49
N VAL A 63 -1.93 2.97 -6.45
CA VAL A 63 -1.58 2.15 -5.28
C VAL A 63 -0.39 2.79 -4.59
N PHE A 64 -0.54 3.21 -3.35
CA PHE A 64 0.53 3.68 -2.47
C PHE A 64 0.95 2.52 -1.57
N ILE A 65 2.25 2.30 -1.43
CA ILE A 65 2.81 1.15 -0.71
C ILE A 65 3.85 1.65 0.29
N ALA A 66 3.72 1.21 1.53
CA ALA A 66 4.75 1.35 2.55
C ALA A 66 5.81 0.26 2.35
N ASP A 67 6.89 0.61 1.66
CA ASP A 67 8.02 -0.26 1.33
C ASP A 67 9.02 -0.24 2.49
N ASN A 68 8.69 -1.05 3.50
CA ASN A 68 9.17 -0.94 4.87
C ASN A 68 10.70 -0.98 5.01
N GLU A 69 11.35 -2.03 4.52
CA GLU A 69 12.81 -2.18 4.68
C GLU A 69 13.60 -1.33 3.66
N ASN A 70 12.91 -0.73 2.70
CA ASN A 70 13.47 0.30 1.83
C ASN A 70 13.22 1.72 2.35
N HIS A 71 12.58 1.87 3.52
CA HIS A 71 12.37 3.17 4.17
C HIS A 71 11.73 4.22 3.25
N ARG A 72 10.71 3.82 2.48
CA ARG A 72 10.08 4.68 1.47
C ARG A 72 8.59 4.38 1.31
N ILE A 73 7.86 5.38 0.83
CA ILE A 73 6.54 5.21 0.22
C ILE A 73 6.70 5.28 -1.29
N ILE A 74 6.22 4.26 -1.97
CA ILE A 74 6.24 4.17 -3.43
C ILE A 74 4.81 4.07 -3.95
N LYS A 75 4.49 4.85 -4.99
CA LYS A 75 3.21 4.77 -5.68
C LYS A 75 3.35 4.09 -7.03
N TRP A 76 2.32 3.35 -7.41
CA TRP A 76 2.20 2.65 -8.68
C TRP A 76 0.84 2.96 -9.29
N LYS A 77 0.76 3.10 -10.60
CA LYS A 77 -0.54 3.23 -11.27
C LYS A 77 -0.97 1.86 -11.78
N SER A 78 -2.26 1.54 -11.64
CA SER A 78 -2.78 0.26 -12.12
C SER A 78 -2.64 0.05 -13.63
N ASP A 79 -2.48 1.13 -14.41
CA ASP A 79 -2.27 1.12 -15.85
C ASP A 79 -0.78 1.15 -16.27
N ASP A 80 0.13 1.40 -15.34
CA ASP A 80 1.58 1.33 -15.55
C ASP A 80 2.26 0.51 -14.44
N THR A 81 2.44 -0.77 -14.73
CA THR A 81 3.05 -1.75 -13.84
C THR A 81 4.54 -1.95 -14.11
N THR A 82 5.21 -0.98 -14.74
CA THR A 82 6.64 -1.10 -15.11
C THR A 82 7.54 -0.74 -13.93
N SER A 83 7.20 0.33 -13.24
CA SER A 83 7.98 0.85 -12.11
C SER A 83 7.15 1.81 -11.27
N GLY A 84 7.42 1.83 -9.97
CA GLY A 84 6.83 2.81 -9.06
C GLY A 84 7.61 4.12 -8.98
N GLN A 85 6.95 5.13 -8.43
CA GLN A 85 7.52 6.43 -8.13
C GLN A 85 7.61 6.62 -6.62
N VAL A 86 8.81 6.91 -6.10
CA VAL A 86 8.98 7.26 -4.68
C VAL A 86 8.33 8.62 -4.43
N VAL A 87 7.45 8.69 -3.43
CA VAL A 87 6.71 9.90 -3.06
C VAL A 87 7.07 10.44 -1.68
N ALA A 88 7.65 9.59 -0.82
CA ALA A 88 8.19 9.98 0.48
C ALA A 88 9.31 9.00 0.88
N GLY A 89 10.26 9.46 1.70
CA GLY A 89 11.41 8.66 2.12
C GLY A 89 12.37 8.33 0.98
N GLY A 90 13.04 7.18 1.08
CA GLY A 90 14.03 6.72 0.10
C GLY A 90 15.42 7.35 0.22
N ASN A 91 15.63 8.23 1.21
CA ASN A 91 16.92 8.86 1.50
C ASN A 91 17.61 8.23 2.72
N GLY A 92 17.45 6.91 2.86
CA GLY A 92 17.89 6.14 4.01
C GLY A 92 16.97 6.29 5.22
N ARG A 93 17.27 5.45 6.22
CA ARG A 93 16.57 5.38 7.50
C ARG A 93 16.77 6.63 8.35
N GLY A 94 15.71 7.19 8.93
CA GLY A 94 15.83 8.21 9.98
C GLY A 94 14.65 9.15 10.09
N ASN A 95 14.78 10.15 10.98
CA ASN A 95 13.73 11.13 11.30
C ASN A 95 13.93 12.48 10.58
N GLY A 96 14.79 12.51 9.56
CA GLY A 96 15.00 13.70 8.74
C GLY A 96 13.78 14.01 7.86
N LEU A 97 13.68 15.25 7.38
CA LEU A 97 12.53 15.72 6.60
C LEU A 97 12.19 14.88 5.35
N HIS A 98 13.18 14.17 4.81
CA HIS A 98 13.04 13.32 3.62
C HIS A 98 13.42 11.85 3.88
N GLN A 99 13.51 11.47 5.15
CA GLN A 99 13.80 10.11 5.59
C GLN A 99 12.55 9.48 6.20
N LEU A 100 12.49 8.16 6.19
CA LEU A 100 11.51 7.38 6.93
C LEU A 100 12.26 6.27 7.69
N ASP A 101 11.70 5.76 8.78
CA ASP A 101 12.18 4.62 9.52
C ASP A 101 11.14 3.49 9.59
N ARG A 102 11.10 2.70 8.52
CA ARG A 102 10.27 1.49 8.42
C ARG A 102 8.79 1.83 8.47
N PRO A 103 8.30 2.58 7.46
CA PRO A 103 6.90 2.95 7.41
C PRO A 103 6.05 1.68 7.37
N THR A 104 5.06 1.60 8.24
CA THR A 104 4.21 0.42 8.39
C THR A 104 2.92 0.53 7.63
N ASP A 105 2.41 1.76 7.47
CA ASP A 105 1.13 1.99 6.80
C ASP A 105 1.09 3.36 6.13
N VAL A 106 0.15 3.51 5.19
CA VAL A 106 -0.05 4.72 4.42
C VAL A 106 -1.53 4.92 4.13
N LEU A 107 -2.01 6.15 4.24
CA LEU A 107 -3.39 6.52 3.92
C LEU A 107 -3.45 7.91 3.29
N ILE A 108 -4.48 8.15 2.49
CA ILE A 108 -4.75 9.45 1.89
C ILE A 108 -5.94 10.08 2.63
N ASP A 109 -5.73 11.26 3.21
CA ASP A 109 -6.82 12.13 3.60
C ASP A 109 -7.38 12.80 2.34
N LYS A 110 -8.56 12.37 1.91
CA LYS A 110 -9.24 12.90 0.72
C LYS A 110 -9.82 14.29 0.94
N GLU A 111 -10.02 14.73 2.18
CA GLU A 111 -10.53 16.07 2.46
C GLU A 111 -9.43 17.13 2.31
N THR A 112 -8.19 16.78 2.67
CA THR A 112 -7.03 17.69 2.60
C THR A 112 -6.02 17.34 1.50
N ASP A 113 -6.29 16.31 0.69
CA ASP A 113 -5.38 15.75 -0.33
C ASP A 113 -3.97 15.46 0.24
N SER A 114 -3.92 14.89 1.45
CA SER A 114 -2.67 14.70 2.19
C SER A 114 -2.32 13.22 2.34
N LEU A 115 -1.05 12.88 2.10
CA LEU A 115 -0.49 11.56 2.38
C LEU A 115 -0.10 11.47 3.86
N ILE A 116 -0.75 10.58 4.59
CA ILE A 116 -0.46 10.29 6.00
C ILE A 116 0.30 8.97 6.05
N ILE A 117 1.44 8.99 6.75
CA ILE A 117 2.38 7.86 6.84
C ILE A 117 2.54 7.49 8.31
N CYS A 118 2.41 6.20 8.61
CA CYS A 118 2.77 5.65 9.91
C CYS A 118 4.22 5.15 9.83
N ASP A 119 5.12 5.83 10.54
CA ASP A 119 6.57 5.62 10.54
C ASP A 119 7.11 5.65 11.98
#